data_AF-W2H9P2-F1
#
_entry.id   AF-W2H9P2-F1
#
_cell.length_a   1.000
_cell.length_b   1.000
_cell.length_c   1.000
_cell.angle_alpha   90.00
_cell.angle_beta   90.00
_cell.angle_gamma   90.00
#
_symmetry.space_group_name_H-M   'P 1'
#
loop_
_entity.id
_entity.type
_entity.pdbx_description
1 polymer ?
#
loop_
_entity_poly.entity_id
_entity_poly.type
_entity_poly.pdbx_seq_one_letter_code
_entity_poly.pdbx_strand_id
1 'polypeptide(L)'
;MTVHKVQGETCERVVFHTNSIPNVIFAYVALSRIKHRRFIVITHPLALKDLTASALHVAAFENEEKRVNAAVSRTAKAALETISAMKIAALTHNRGNAPR
;
A
#
# COMPACT_ATOMS: atom_id res chain seq x y z
N MET A 1 -17.34 -7.65 10.09
CA MET A 1 -17.41 -7.24 8.66
C MET A 1 -16.74 -8.30 7.81
N THR A 2 -17.15 -8.49 6.55
CA THR A 2 -16.43 -9.39 5.63
C THR A 2 -15.12 -8.76 5.18
N VAL A 3 -14.11 -9.58 4.86
CA VAL A 3 -12.76 -9.08 4.48
C VAL A 3 -12.83 -8.12 3.28
N HIS A 4 -13.70 -8.39 2.30
CA HIS A 4 -13.95 -7.51 1.15
C HIS A 4 -14.41 -6.10 1.55
N LYS A 5 -15.18 -5.96 2.64
CA LYS A 5 -15.71 -4.67 3.09
C LYS A 5 -14.74 -3.87 3.95
N VAL A 6 -13.67 -4.49 4.45
CA VAL A 6 -12.61 -3.80 5.21
C VAL A 6 -11.39 -3.50 4.35
N GLN A 7 -11.40 -3.86 3.06
CA GLN A 7 -10.33 -3.55 2.14
C GLN A 7 -10.20 -2.02 1.97
N GLY A 8 -9.01 -1.48 2.23
CA GLY A 8 -8.75 -0.04 2.19
C GLY A 8 -8.91 0.67 3.53
N GLU A 9 -9.53 0.02 4.52
CA GLU A 9 -9.69 0.57 5.87
C GLU A 9 -8.45 0.33 6.73
N THR A 10 -8.30 1.14 7.77
CA THR A 10 -7.34 0.91 8.86
C THR A 10 -8.10 0.67 10.15
N CYS A 11 -8.02 -0.56 10.67
CA CYS A 11 -8.72 -0.99 11.87
C CYS A 11 -7.82 -0.87 13.10
N GLU A 12 -8.32 -0.29 14.19
CA GLU A 12 -7.59 -0.24 15.45
C GLU A 12 -7.50 -1.61 16.13
N ARG A 13 -8.56 -2.42 16.01
CA ARG A 13 -8.67 -3.79 16.55
C ARG A 13 -9.36 -4.70 15.55
N VAL A 14 -8.94 -5.96 15.50
CA VAL A 14 -9.52 -6.98 14.63
C VAL A 14 -9.67 -8.26 15.43
N VAL A 15 -10.89 -8.79 15.43
CA VAL A 15 -11.17 -10.16 15.85
C VAL A 15 -11.15 -11.03 14.59
N PHE A 16 -10.24 -11.97 14.57
CA PHE A 16 -9.94 -12.82 13.43
C PHE A 16 -10.56 -14.21 13.67
N HIS A 17 -11.63 -14.49 12.92
CA HIS A 17 -12.29 -15.78 12.89
C HIS A 17 -11.74 -16.60 11.71
N THR A 18 -10.78 -17.47 12.01
CA THR A 18 -9.98 -18.17 10.99
C THR A 18 -10.82 -19.14 10.18
N ASN A 19 -11.82 -19.77 10.81
CA ASN A 19 -12.83 -20.60 10.13
C ASN A 19 -13.65 -19.83 9.07
N SER A 20 -13.67 -18.50 9.14
CA SER A 20 -14.41 -17.64 8.21
C SER A 20 -13.51 -17.06 7.12
N ILE A 21 -12.25 -17.51 7.02
CA ILE A 21 -11.26 -17.01 6.06
C ILE A 21 -10.94 -18.11 5.06
N PRO A 22 -11.40 -17.96 3.80
CA PRO A 22 -11.38 -19.07 2.86
C PRO A 22 -10.00 -19.31 2.22
N ASN A 23 -9.08 -18.35 2.30
CA ASN A 23 -7.72 -18.51 1.77
C ASN A 23 -6.71 -17.54 2.41
N VAL A 24 -5.43 -17.77 2.12
CA VAL A 24 -4.29 -16.96 2.58
C VAL A 24 -4.36 -15.49 2.14
N ILE A 25 -4.95 -15.19 0.98
CA ILE A 25 -5.08 -13.80 0.48
C ILE A 25 -6.01 -13.00 1.39
N PHE A 26 -7.14 -13.58 1.78
CA PHE A 26 -8.05 -12.94 2.73
C PHE A 26 -7.45 -12.81 4.13
N ALA A 27 -6.65 -13.78 4.55
CA ALA A 27 -5.90 -13.67 5.79
C ALA A 27 -4.94 -12.48 5.75
N TYR A 28 -4.17 -12.34 4.67
CA TYR A 28 -3.27 -11.22 4.45
C TYR A 28 -4.01 -9.86 4.45
N VAL A 29 -5.12 -9.75 3.72
CA VAL A 29 -5.90 -8.50 3.66
C VAL A 29 -6.42 -8.11 5.04
N ALA A 30 -7.00 -9.05 5.79
CA ALA A 30 -7.53 -8.76 7.12
C ALA A 30 -6.44 -8.45 8.15
N LEU A 31 -5.29 -9.14 8.12
CA LEU A 31 -4.15 -8.87 9.01
C LEU A 31 -3.46 -7.54 8.67
N SER A 32 -3.41 -7.16 7.39
CA SER A 32 -2.84 -5.87 6.95
C SER A 32 -3.68 -4.65 7.33
N ARG A 33 -4.91 -4.82 7.84
CA ARG A 33 -5.73 -3.69 8.29
C ARG A 33 -5.30 -3.16 9.67
N ILE A 34 -4.48 -3.91 10.41
CA ILE A 34 -4.12 -3.57 11.79
C ILE A 34 -2.73 -2.94 11.87
N LYS A 35 -2.58 -1.94 12.74
CA LYS A 35 -1.27 -1.29 12.95
C LYS A 35 -0.35 -2.06 13.89
N HIS A 36 -0.91 -2.75 14.89
CA HIS A 36 -0.13 -3.45 15.90
C HIS A 36 -0.66 -4.84 16.20
N ARG A 37 0.25 -5.81 16.29
CA ARG A 37 -0.07 -7.23 16.56
C ARG A 37 -0.89 -7.46 17.83
N ARG A 38 -0.67 -6.65 18.88
CA ARG A 38 -1.39 -6.72 20.16
C ARG A 38 -2.90 -6.48 20.06
N PHE A 39 -3.36 -5.96 18.92
CA PHE A 39 -4.77 -5.68 18.68
C PHE A 39 -5.48 -6.77 17.85
N ILE A 40 -4.77 -7.86 17.55
CA ILE A 40 -5.31 -9.02 16.86
C ILE A 40 -5.78 -10.03 17.91
N VAL A 41 -7.05 -10.40 17.85
CA VAL A 41 -7.60 -11.52 18.63
C VAL A 41 -7.88 -12.65 17.66
N ILE A 42 -7.15 -13.75 17.78
CA ILE A 42 -7.37 -14.96 16.96
C ILE A 42 -8.28 -15.89 17.75
N THR A 43 -9.43 -16.22 17.20
CA THR A 43 -10.45 -17.00 17.92
C THR A 43 -10.33 -18.51 17.74
N HIS A 44 -9.64 -18.98 16.70
CA HIS A 44 -9.33 -20.39 16.51
C HIS A 44 -7.88 -20.53 16.03
N PRO A 45 -7.18 -21.63 16.36
CA PRO A 45 -5.79 -21.82 15.96
C PRO A 45 -5.60 -21.66 14.45
N LEU A 46 -4.59 -20.89 14.04
CA LEU A 46 -4.11 -20.84 12.67
C LEU A 46 -3.01 -21.86 12.50
N ALA A 47 -3.18 -22.80 11.58
CA ALA A 47 -2.04 -23.59 11.15
C ALA A 47 -1.22 -22.76 10.14
N LEU A 48 0.11 -22.83 10.26
CA LEU A 48 1.04 -22.10 9.38
C LEU A 48 0.79 -22.42 7.90
N LYS A 49 0.41 -23.66 7.58
CA LYS A 49 0.03 -24.09 6.22
C LYS A 49 -1.10 -23.26 5.60
N ASP A 50 -1.99 -22.69 6.41
CA ASP A 50 -3.14 -21.91 5.96
C ASP A 50 -2.76 -20.43 5.71
N LEU A 51 -1.54 -20.05 6.11
CA LEU A 51 -0.97 -18.70 5.98
C LEU A 51 0.24 -18.63 5.02
N THR A 52 0.68 -19.77 4.48
CA THR A 52 1.84 -19.83 3.59
C THR A 52 1.38 -19.73 2.14
N ALA A 53 1.75 -18.65 1.46
CA ALA A 53 1.64 -18.56 0.02
C ALA A 53 2.73 -19.41 -0.65
N SER A 54 2.47 -19.96 -1.84
CA SER A 54 3.52 -20.68 -2.59
C SER A 54 4.61 -19.71 -3.05
N ALA A 55 5.84 -20.22 -3.19
CA ALA A 55 6.99 -19.43 -3.63
C ALA A 55 6.73 -18.69 -4.96
N LEU A 56 5.96 -19.30 -5.86
CA LEU A 56 5.55 -18.67 -7.13
C LEU A 56 4.69 -17.42 -6.91
N HIS A 57 3.71 -17.47 -6.00
CA HIS A 57 2.87 -16.31 -5.70
C HIS A 57 3.65 -15.20 -4.99
N VAL A 58 4.57 -15.56 -4.10
CA VAL A 58 5.46 -14.60 -3.43
C VAL A 58 6.35 -13.91 -4.47
N ALA A 59 7.02 -14.67 -5.34
CA ALA A 59 7.87 -14.11 -6.39
C ALA A 59 7.10 -13.21 -7.37
N ALA A 60 5.87 -13.60 -7.74
CA ALA A 60 5.00 -12.78 -8.59
C ALA A 60 4.65 -11.44 -7.91
N PHE A 61 4.31 -11.47 -6.61
CA PHE A 61 4.01 -10.27 -5.83
C PHE A 61 5.24 -9.35 -5.71
N GLU A 62 6.41 -9.88 -5.36
CA GLU A 62 7.64 -9.09 -5.24
C GLU A 62 8.07 -8.45 -6.56
N ASN A 63 7.91 -9.16 -7.68
CA ASN A 63 8.20 -8.63 -9.01
C ASN A 63 7.25 -7.48 -9.37
N GLU A 64 5.97 -7.63 -9.05
CA GLU A 64 4.97 -6.59 -9.28
C GLU A 64 5.22 -5.36 -8.39
N GLU A 65 5.56 -5.57 -7.12
CA GLU A 65 5.92 -4.50 -6.19
C GLU A 65 7.13 -3.70 -6.70
N LYS A 66 8.19 -4.38 -7.16
CA LYS A 66 9.36 -3.75 -7.79
C LYS A 66 8.97 -2.93 -9.02
N ARG A 67 8.11 -3.48 -9.89
CA ARG A 67 7.64 -2.82 -11.12
C ARG A 67 6.86 -1.54 -10.80
N VAL A 68 5.93 -1.61 -9.85
CA VAL A 68 5.11 -0.48 -9.41
C VAL A 68 5.97 0.59 -8.74
N ASN A 69 6.87 0.21 -7.83
CA ASN A 69 7.77 1.16 -7.17
C ASN A 69 8.67 1.89 -8.16
N ALA A 70 9.19 1.19 -9.17
CA ALA A 70 9.98 1.80 -10.24
C ALA A 70 9.14 2.79 -11.08
N ALA A 71 7.89 2.43 -11.40
CA ALA A 71 6.99 3.32 -12.14
C ALA A 71 6.66 4.59 -11.33
N VAL A 72 6.26 4.44 -10.06
CA VAL A 72 5.95 5.55 -9.15
C VAL A 72 7.16 6.47 -9.00
N SER A 73 8.35 5.92 -8.80
CA SER A 73 9.58 6.70 -8.65
C SER A 73 9.90 7.52 -9.91
N ARG A 74 9.74 6.94 -11.11
CA ARG A 74 9.92 7.67 -12.38
C ARG A 74 8.93 8.80 -12.53
N THR A 75 7.65 8.54 -12.25
CA THR A 75 6.59 9.55 -12.35
C THR A 75 6.79 10.68 -11.34
N ALA A 76 7.13 10.36 -10.10
CA ALA A 76 7.41 11.35 -9.07
C ALA A 76 8.60 12.24 -9.44
N LYS A 77 9.68 11.64 -9.99
CA LYS A 77 10.85 12.39 -10.47
C LYS A 77 10.48 13.34 -11.61
N ALA A 78 9.78 12.85 -12.64
CA ALA A 78 9.35 13.67 -13.78
C ALA A 78 8.42 14.82 -13.36
N ALA A 79 7.49 14.55 -12.43
CA ALA A 79 6.63 15.58 -11.85
C ALA A 79 7.44 16.66 -11.12
N LEU A 80 8.45 16.26 -10.32
CA LEU A 80 9.32 17.19 -9.59
C LEU A 80 10.11 18.10 -10.55
N GLU A 81 10.67 17.53 -11.61
CA GLU A 81 11.41 18.27 -12.65
C GLU A 81 10.49 19.28 -13.35
N THR A 82 9.27 18.87 -13.69
CA THR A 82 8.26 19.74 -14.32
C THR A 82 7.87 20.90 -13.41
N ILE A 83 7.59 20.62 -12.13
CA ILE A 83 7.25 21.64 -11.14
C ILE A 83 8.40 22.64 -10.98
N SER A 84 9.64 22.17 -10.94
CA SER A 84 10.83 23.03 -10.85
C SER A 84 10.95 23.96 -12.07
N ALA A 85 10.78 23.43 -13.28
CA ALA A 85 10.80 24.22 -14.51
C ALA A 85 9.69 25.28 -14.54
N MET A 86 8.47 24.92 -14.15
CA MET A 86 7.34 25.85 -14.06
C MET A 86 7.62 26.96 -13.04
N LYS A 87 8.21 26.63 -11.89
CA LYS A 87 8.60 27.60 -10.86
C LYS A 87 9.64 28.59 -11.39
N ILE A 88 10.64 28.11 -12.13
CA ILE A 88 11.65 28.97 -12.75
C ILE A 88 11.01 29.90 -13.78
N ALA A 89 10.14 29.37 -14.65
CA ALA A 89 9.44 30.18 -15.65
C ALA A 89 8.58 31.28 -15.00
N ALA A 90 7.85 30.95 -13.94
CA ALA A 90 7.06 31.91 -13.18
C ALA A 90 7.92 33.01 -12.52
N LEU A 91 9.06 32.64 -11.93
CA LEU A 91 9.99 33.62 -11.34
C LEU A 91 10.59 34.57 -12.39
N THR A 92 10.96 34.05 -13.55
CA THR A 92 11.50 34.86 -14.66
C THR A 92 10.45 35.82 -15.21
N HIS A 93 9.21 35.34 -15.42
CA HIS A 93 8.09 36.18 -15.83
C HIS A 93 7.83 37.31 -14.83
N ASN A 94 7.80 36.99 -13.53
CA ASN A 94 7.55 37.98 -12.47
C ASN A 94 8.67 39.02 -12.37
N ARG A 95 9.94 38.64 -12.61
CA ARG A 95 11.06 39.58 -12.67
C ARG A 95 10.99 40.50 -13.88
N GLY A 96 10.55 39.98 -15.04
CA GLY A 96 10.40 40.79 -16.25
C GLY A 96 9.29 41.84 -16.16
N ASN A 97 8.25 41.57 -15.36
CA ASN A 97 7.11 42.48 -15.16
C ASN A 97 7.19 43.33 -13.90
N ALA A 98 8.31 43.30 -13.15
CA ALA A 98 8.47 44.14 -11.98
C ALA A 98 8.61 45.62 -12.40
N PRO A 99 7.82 46.55 -11.84
CA PRO A 99 7.96 47.97 -12.15
C PRO A 99 9.34 48.47 -11.68
N ARG A 100 10.00 49.27 -12.53
CA ARG A 100 11.29 49.89 -12.24
C ARG A 100 11.19 50.96 -11.17
#